data_AF-A0AAN1EIB2-F1
#
_entry.id   AF-A0AAN1EIB2-F1
#
_cell.length_a   1.000
_cell.length_b   1.000
_cell.length_c   1.000
_cell.angle_alpha   90.00
_cell.angle_beta   90.00
_cell.angle_gamma   90.00
#
_symmetry.space_group_name_H-M   'P 1'
#
loop_
_entity.id
_entity.type
_entity.pdbx_description
1 polymer ?
#
loop_
_entity_poly.entity_id
_entity_poly.type
_entity_poly.pdbx_seq_one_letter_code
_entity_poly.pdbx_strand_id
1 'polypeptide(L)'
;MADSVTLAGAEGTPKYDRAAIMADAWRIYRRDWANARPANTKARRKSFSRCLKSAWMTAKWKLAEALKTLQQRAADRVLELTNELMRIDARPWRMRTSADRADILNQIATVERNA
;
A
#
# COMPACT_ATOMS: atom_id res chain seq x y z
N MET A 1 8.46 -3.48 -14.05
CA MET A 1 8.65 -2.02 -13.83
C MET A 1 9.65 -1.90 -12.71
N ALA A 2 10.85 -1.39 -12.97
CA ALA A 2 11.89 -1.27 -11.95
C ALA A 2 11.38 -0.38 -10.80
N ASP A 3 11.57 -0.81 -9.55
CA ASP A 3 11.24 -0.05 -8.36
C ASP A 3 12.15 1.19 -8.26
N SER A 4 11.80 2.22 -9.02
CA SER A 4 12.53 3.48 -9.18
C SER A 4 12.45 4.39 -7.95
N VAL A 5 12.09 3.86 -6.77
CA VAL A 5 11.85 4.67 -5.58
C VAL A 5 13.15 4.92 -4.80
N THR A 6 14.15 4.04 -4.95
CA THR A 6 15.35 4.04 -4.11
C THR A 6 16.61 4.24 -4.93
N LEU A 7 17.28 5.37 -4.71
CA LEU A 7 18.70 5.51 -5.04
C LEU A 7 19.50 5.08 -3.79
N ALA A 8 20.60 4.35 -3.96
CA ALA A 8 21.51 4.03 -2.85
C ALA A 8 22.12 5.34 -2.33
N GLY A 9 21.78 5.73 -1.10
CA GLY A 9 22.38 6.88 -0.42
C GLY A 9 23.68 6.46 0.27
N ALA A 10 24.73 7.27 0.14
CA ALA A 10 25.82 7.25 1.11
C ALA A 10 25.24 7.66 2.48
N GLU A 11 25.64 7.00 3.56
CA GLU A 11 25.23 7.33 4.96
C GLU A 11 23.86 6.79 5.44
N GLY A 12 23.41 5.64 4.94
CA GLY A 12 22.30 4.90 5.57
C GLY A 12 20.91 5.56 5.49
N THR A 13 20.79 6.70 4.81
CA THR A 13 19.51 7.34 4.53
C THR A 13 18.96 6.89 3.18
N PRO A 14 17.72 6.37 3.13
CA PRO A 14 17.11 5.97 1.86
C PRO A 14 16.86 7.21 1.01
N LYS A 15 17.50 7.29 -0.15
CA LYS A 15 17.35 8.43 -1.06
C LYS A 15 16.12 8.23 -1.93
N TYR A 16 15.10 9.03 -1.66
CA TYR A 16 13.88 9.09 -2.46
C TYR A 16 14.16 9.69 -3.84
N ASP A 17 13.66 9.03 -4.89
CA ASP A 17 13.61 9.64 -6.22
C ASP A 17 12.56 10.76 -6.27
N ARG A 18 13.04 12.01 -6.15
CA ARG A 18 12.22 13.22 -6.21
C ARG A 18 11.52 13.37 -7.56
N ALA A 19 12.13 12.93 -8.66
CA ALA A 19 11.55 13.02 -9.99
C ALA A 19 10.37 12.05 -10.11
N ALA A 20 10.53 10.82 -9.62
CA ALA A 20 9.44 9.85 -9.56
C ALA A 20 8.27 10.34 -8.67
N ILE A 21 8.57 10.93 -7.50
CA ILE A 21 7.53 11.50 -6.62
C ILE A 21 6.78 12.64 -7.31
N MET A 22 7.49 13.53 -8.02
CA MET A 22 6.85 14.61 -8.76
C MET A 22 6.02 14.10 -9.94
N ALA A 23 6.51 13.09 -10.67
CA ALA A 23 5.77 12.44 -11.74
C ALA A 23 4.46 11.82 -11.21
N ASP A 24 4.53 11.18 -10.04
CA ASP A 24 3.37 10.58 -9.39
C ASP A 24 2.36 11.63 -8.90
N ALA A 25 2.84 12.72 -8.30
CA ALA A 25 2.00 13.86 -7.92
C ALA A 25 1.26 14.45 -9.14
N TRP A 26 1.95 14.62 -10.27
CA TRP A 26 1.33 15.07 -11.51
C TRP A 26 0.35 14.07 -12.11
N ARG A 27 0.61 12.77 -11.98
CA ARG A 27 -0.31 11.70 -12.40
C ARG A 27 -1.61 11.76 -11.60
N ILE A 28 -1.53 11.85 -10.28
CA ILE A 28 -2.69 12.00 -9.38
C ILE A 28 -3.46 13.28 -9.72
N TYR A 29 -2.75 14.40 -9.88
CA TYR A 29 -3.37 15.68 -10.21
C TYR A 29 -4.09 15.65 -11.57
N ARG A 30 -3.52 15.00 -12.58
CA ARG A 30 -4.20 14.87 -13.88
C ARG A 30 -5.41 13.95 -13.81
N ARG A 31 -5.33 12.84 -13.06
CA ARG A 31 -6.45 11.91 -12.87
C ARG A 31 -7.65 12.60 -12.20
N ASP A 32 -7.41 13.26 -11.07
CA ASP A 32 -8.48 13.80 -10.23
C ASP A 32 -9.10 15.08 -10.81
N TRP A 33 -8.37 15.84 -11.64
CA TRP A 33 -8.82 17.10 -12.23
C TRP A 33 -8.91 17.09 -13.76
N ALA A 34 -8.97 15.92 -14.39
CA ALA A 34 -9.12 15.79 -15.85
C ALA A 34 -10.36 16.54 -16.37
N ASN A 35 -11.47 16.49 -15.64
CA ASN A 35 -12.77 17.02 -16.06
C ASN A 35 -13.24 18.25 -15.27
N ALA A 36 -12.50 18.70 -14.25
CA ALA A 36 -12.96 19.74 -13.32
C ALA A 36 -11.80 20.61 -12.82
N ARG A 37 -11.04 21.22 -13.74
CA ARG A 37 -9.82 21.96 -13.37
C ARG A 37 -10.15 23.17 -12.46
N PRO A 38 -9.38 23.41 -11.38
CA PRO A 38 -9.65 24.54 -10.50
C PRO A 38 -9.49 25.87 -11.26
N ALA A 39 -10.49 26.74 -11.18
CA ALA A 39 -10.56 27.98 -11.96
C ALA A 39 -9.44 28.98 -11.65
N ASN A 40 -8.96 29.02 -10.40
CA ASN A 40 -7.96 30.00 -9.96
C ASN A 40 -6.60 29.37 -9.63
N THR A 41 -5.53 30.17 -9.75
CA THR A 41 -4.15 29.70 -9.52
C THR A 41 -3.91 29.26 -8.06
N LYS A 42 -4.57 29.90 -7.09
CA LYS A 42 -4.46 29.54 -5.67
C LYS A 42 -5.04 28.14 -5.39
N ALA A 43 -6.21 27.82 -5.95
CA ALA A 43 -6.81 26.50 -5.84
C ALA A 43 -6.01 25.45 -6.58
N ARG A 44 -5.45 25.76 -7.77
CA ARG A 44 -4.53 24.84 -8.47
C ARG A 44 -3.33 24.47 -7.60
N ARG A 45 -2.68 25.45 -6.96
CA ARG A 45 -1.55 25.20 -6.03
C ARG A 45 -1.98 24.38 -4.82
N LYS A 46 -3.13 24.67 -4.21
CA LYS A 46 -3.67 23.91 -3.06
C LYS A 46 -4.00 22.47 -3.43
N SER A 47 -4.63 22.26 -4.57
CA SER A 47 -4.94 20.92 -5.09
C SER A 47 -3.67 20.13 -5.38
N PHE A 48 -2.69 20.74 -6.05
CA PHE A 48 -1.43 20.09 -6.34
C PHE A 48 -0.62 19.76 -5.07
N SER A 49 -0.62 20.64 -4.07
CA SER A 49 0.07 20.35 -2.80
C SER A 49 -0.55 19.15 -2.07
N ARG A 50 -1.86 18.94 -2.18
CA ARG A 50 -2.52 17.71 -1.70
C ARG A 50 -1.99 16.47 -2.44
N CYS A 51 -1.91 16.51 -3.78
CA CYS A 51 -1.37 15.41 -4.58
C CYS A 51 0.07 15.09 -4.22
N LEU A 52 0.89 16.13 -4.02
CA LEU A 52 2.30 15.97 -3.65
C LEU A 52 2.44 15.30 -2.28
N LYS A 53 1.61 15.66 -1.30
CA LYS A 53 1.57 14.96 0.00
C LYS A 53 1.21 13.49 -0.16
N SER A 54 0.19 13.16 -0.95
CA SER A 54 -0.19 11.78 -1.22
C SER A 54 0.90 10.97 -1.92
N ALA A 55 1.60 11.56 -2.90
CA ALA A 55 2.73 10.93 -3.57
C ALA A 55 3.88 10.66 -2.59
N TRP A 56 4.19 11.61 -1.71
CA TRP A 56 5.18 11.42 -0.65
C TRP A 56 4.82 10.30 0.33
N MET A 57 3.55 10.23 0.76
CA MET A 57 3.10 9.14 1.63
C MET A 57 3.23 7.78 0.95
N THR A 58 2.90 7.71 -0.34
CA THR A 58 3.04 6.49 -1.14
C THR A 58 4.50 6.07 -1.27
N ALA A 59 5.40 7.01 -1.55
CA ALA A 59 6.83 6.72 -1.66
C ALA A 59 7.43 6.23 -0.33
N LYS A 60 7.06 6.86 0.79
CA LYS A 60 7.46 6.41 2.13
C LYS A 60 6.94 5.02 2.44
N TRP A 61 5.68 4.74 2.13
CA TRP A 61 5.08 3.43 2.32
C TRP A 61 5.80 2.36 1.49
N LYS A 62 6.05 2.61 0.20
CA LYS A 62 6.78 1.68 -0.67
C LYS A 62 8.17 1.35 -0.15
N LEU A 63 8.88 2.37 0.34
CA LEU A 63 10.19 2.18 0.94
C LEU A 63 10.10 1.31 2.21
N ALA A 64 9.16 1.61 3.10
CA ALA A 64 8.95 0.80 4.30
C ALA A 64 8.61 -0.65 3.93
N GLU A 65 7.78 -0.87 2.91
CA GLU A 65 7.41 -2.19 2.39
C GLU A 65 8.62 -2.96 1.82
N ALA A 66 9.48 -2.26 1.08
CA ALA A 66 10.71 -2.83 0.53
C ALA A 66 11.69 -3.25 1.63
N LEU A 67 11.75 -2.48 2.72
CA LEU A 67 12.61 -2.76 3.87
C LEU A 67 12.08 -3.82 4.82
N LYS A 68 10.83 -4.29 4.65
CA LYS A 68 10.28 -5.33 5.53
C LYS A 68 11.09 -6.61 5.45
N THR A 69 11.38 -7.17 6.62
CA THR A 69 11.99 -8.51 6.71
C THR A 69 10.97 -9.59 6.30
N LEU A 70 11.46 -10.79 5.98
CA LEU A 70 10.59 -11.93 5.70
C LEU A 70 9.63 -12.23 6.85
N GLN A 71 10.12 -12.12 8.10
CA GLN A 71 9.30 -12.29 9.30
C GLN A 71 8.21 -11.23 9.43
N GLN A 72 8.51 -9.97 9.14
CA GLN A 72 7.50 -8.90 9.15
C GLN A 72 6.44 -9.13 8.07
N ARG A 73 6.84 -9.57 6.86
CA ARG A 73 5.90 -9.92 5.80
C ARG A 73 5.03 -11.13 6.16
N ALA A 74 5.62 -12.13 6.81
CA ALA A 74 4.87 -13.29 7.28
C ALA A 74 3.84 -12.89 8.36
N ALA A 75 4.23 -12.04 9.31
CA ALA A 75 3.32 -11.51 10.33
C ALA A 75 2.16 -10.71 9.71
N ASP A 76 2.44 -9.84 8.74
CA ASP A 76 1.40 -9.10 8.00
C ASP A 76 0.44 -10.04 7.27
N ARG A 77 0.97 -11.13 6.68
CA ARG A 77 0.15 -12.13 5.99
C ARG A 77 -0.73 -12.92 6.96
N VAL A 78 -0.23 -13.28 8.14
CA VAL A 78 -1.04 -13.92 9.19
C VAL A 78 -2.16 -12.98 9.65
N LEU A 79 -1.87 -11.69 9.84
CA LEU A 79 -2.88 -10.69 10.20
C LEU A 79 -3.96 -10.55 9.13
N GLU A 80 -3.58 -10.52 7.85
CA GLU A 80 -4.51 -10.48 6.72
C GLU A 80 -5.44 -11.70 6.71
N LEU A 81 -4.88 -12.90 6.80
CA LEU A 81 -5.64 -14.15 6.86
C LEU A 81 -6.57 -14.22 8.09
N THR A 82 -6.12 -13.70 9.22
CA THR A 82 -6.94 -13.61 10.44
C THR A 82 -8.14 -12.69 10.22
N ASN A 83 -7.96 -11.56 9.55
CA ASN A 83 -9.08 -10.68 9.19
C ASN A 83 -10.06 -11.35 8.21
N GLU A 84 -9.55 -12.14 7.26
CA GLU A 84 -10.40 -12.93 6.36
C GLU A 84 -11.19 -14.00 7.10
N LEU A 85 -10.56 -14.68 8.05
CA LEU A 85 -11.22 -15.63 8.94
C LEU A 85 -12.38 -14.97 9.69
N MET A 86 -12.15 -13.79 10.28
CA MET A 86 -13.20 -13.01 10.93
C MET A 86 -14.34 -12.63 9.99
N ARG A 87 -14.05 -12.30 8.72
CA ARG A 87 -15.09 -12.03 7.72
C ARG A 87 -15.92 -13.27 7.38
N ILE A 88 -15.27 -14.43 7.27
CA ILE A 88 -15.94 -15.72 7.03
C ILE A 88 -16.84 -16.07 8.21
N ASP A 89 -16.35 -15.91 9.43
CA ASP A 89 -17.08 -16.16 10.67
C ASP A 89 -18.26 -15.20 10.85
N ALA A 90 -18.16 -13.97 10.32
CA ALA A 90 -19.24 -12.98 10.33
C ALA A 90 -20.33 -13.22 9.26
N ARG A 91 -20.25 -14.25 8.41
CA ARG A 91 -21.25 -14.48 7.36
C ARG A 91 -22.62 -14.90 7.92
N PRO A 92 -23.72 -14.53 7.25
CA PRO A 92 -25.06 -14.84 7.74
C PRO A 92 -25.32 -16.33 7.93
N TRP A 93 -26.21 -16.65 8.87
CA TRP A 93 -26.69 -18.00 9.11
C TRP A 93 -27.20 -18.64 7.80
N ARG A 94 -26.90 -19.93 7.60
CA ARG A 94 -27.18 -20.76 6.40
C ARG A 94 -26.17 -20.73 5.25
N MET A 95 -25.11 -19.91 5.30
CA MET A 95 -23.96 -20.13 4.42
C MET A 95 -23.05 -21.23 4.98
N ARG A 96 -22.69 -22.20 4.15
CA ARG A 96 -21.65 -23.19 4.50
C ARG A 96 -20.29 -22.50 4.39
N THR A 97 -19.60 -22.35 5.52
CA THR A 97 -18.30 -21.67 5.60
C THR A 97 -17.18 -22.58 6.08
N SER A 98 -17.47 -23.83 6.43
CA SER A 98 -16.52 -24.75 7.06
C SER A 98 -15.30 -25.07 6.19
N ALA A 99 -15.48 -25.21 4.87
CA ALA A 99 -14.39 -25.45 3.93
C ALA A 99 -13.47 -24.23 3.85
N ASP A 100 -14.03 -23.06 3.51
CA ASP A 100 -13.29 -21.79 3.46
C ASP A 100 -12.54 -21.50 4.77
N ARG A 101 -13.18 -21.77 5.91
CA ARG A 101 -12.58 -21.60 7.23
C ARG A 101 -11.38 -22.52 7.43
N ALA A 102 -11.50 -23.80 7.07
CA ALA A 102 -10.41 -24.77 7.18
C ALA A 102 -9.25 -24.39 6.24
N ASP A 103 -9.55 -23.92 5.04
CA ASP A 103 -8.55 -23.49 4.06
C ASP A 103 -7.73 -22.29 4.58
N ILE A 104 -8.37 -21.29 5.18
CA ILE A 104 -7.69 -20.12 5.74
C ILE A 104 -6.82 -20.51 6.94
N LEU A 105 -7.31 -21.39 7.82
CA LEU A 105 -6.51 -21.91 8.95
C LEU A 105 -5.27 -22.68 8.47
N ASN A 106 -5.41 -23.49 7.41
CA ASN A 106 -4.28 -24.20 6.81
C ASN A 106 -3.25 -23.24 6.19
N GLN A 107 -3.70 -22.14 5.59
CA GLN A 107 -2.82 -21.10 5.08
C GLN A 107 -2.06 -20.40 6.21
N ILE A 108 -2.72 -20.04 7.31
CA ILE A 108 -2.07 -19.45 8.49
C ILE A 108 -0.98 -20.38 9.02
N ALA A 109 -1.31 -21.66 9.25
CA ALA A 109 -0.36 -22.65 9.74
C ALA A 109 0.82 -22.89 8.78
N THR A 110 0.63 -22.66 7.48
CA THR A 110 1.71 -22.75 6.48
C THR A 110 2.62 -21.53 6.54
N VAL A 111 2.05 -20.33 6.69
CA VAL A 111 2.85 -19.10 6.83
C VAL A 111 3.67 -19.12 8.12
N GLU A 112 3.08 -19.52 9.25
CA GLU A 112 3.76 -19.61 10.54
C GLU A 112 4.92 -20.62 10.54
N ARG A 113 4.80 -21.72 9.80
CA ARG A 113 5.88 -22.71 9.65
C ARG A 113 7.04 -22.23 8.78
N ASN A 114 6.79 -21.29 7.88
CA ASN A 114 7.76 -20.80 6.89
C ASN A 114 8.34 -19.41 7.22
N ALA A 115 7.94 -18.83 8.36
CA ALA A 115 8.37 -17.52 8.86
C ALA A 115 9.66 -17.61 9.68
#